data_AF-A0A7J7JTH5-F1
#
_entry.id   AF-A0A7J7JTH5-F1
#
_cell.length_a   1.000
_cell.length_b   1.000
_cell.length_c   1.000
_cell.angle_alpha   90.00
_cell.angle_beta   90.00
_cell.angle_gamma   90.00
#
_symmetry.space_group_name_H-M   'P 1'
#
loop_
_entity.id
_entity.type
_entity.pdbx_description
1 polymer ?
#
loop_
_entity_poly.entity_id
_entity_poly.type
_entity_poly.pdbx_seq_one_letter_code
_entity_poly.pdbx_strand_id
1 'polypeptide(L)'
;MKKFLAEQIPENSLHVKFDIVTGQALKDDGYPHLQLDCISLFLLSLVQMISSGLQIIYTSDEVEFVQNLIYCIERAYRIADYGMWERGSKYNTGTPELNASNVGMAKAALEAVNGFNLFGEHGASWTVVYIDIDAHIRNKAVFEQLLPRESSSKPTDAALLPVLSWPFFATHDAHLKEQTLLTIVQSLKGRYGFKRYLRDGYGTLLEDRNAQFYQESANLQIFEGLECEWPFLTFFQIIGCIFRGDLHQANELWADMELMLHMTSQGVVVPAYYYVPYNHSGKTRGQGQRVATTEGQDDKYFLWGQSLYVVTRLLIDSLVPVNELDPIKRHLSASERPRLSHRYINFEASSKDRLIQIAVIAESLRLHQVLATHGVPSQTPMQTEPIQIWSPNQLKAALKFMGVNYDLELCGRPERPVGLLGTSLFYRVCGQTVICYPLLFEVNDFYISQDLNSVINKVQSDIHMLSCMWKLEGRPTYLIMITEAMVQSANARDLIDLLSSLKAGATCTGVRVKLDRLQSLVSSGTKEHLDFLTHLSEQSNSKDELNFKSIKERETSSTSELRVNLSPERVCQVQPPAEACHYLLPLQ
;
A
#
# COMPACT_ATOMS: atom_id res chain seq x y z
N MET A 1 17.90 4.72 5.06
CA MET A 1 16.68 3.89 5.16
C MET A 1 16.10 3.82 6.58
N LYS A 2 16.85 3.35 7.60
CA LYS A 2 16.38 3.27 9.00
C LYS A 2 15.69 4.53 9.53
N LYS A 3 16.31 5.70 9.34
CA LYS A 3 15.74 7.01 9.74
C LYS A 3 14.42 7.31 9.02
N PHE A 4 14.35 7.05 7.70
CA PHE A 4 13.13 7.24 6.93
C PHE A 4 11.96 6.41 7.48
N LEU A 5 12.21 5.14 7.81
CA LEU A 5 11.16 4.24 8.29
C LEU A 5 10.56 4.69 9.63
N ALA A 6 11.34 5.39 10.45
CA ALA A 6 10.92 5.97 11.71
C ALA A 6 10.15 7.30 11.51
N GLU A 7 10.73 8.24 10.77
CA GLU A 7 10.27 9.63 10.74
C GLU A 7 9.42 9.98 9.51
N GLN A 8 9.67 9.33 8.37
CA GLN A 8 8.95 9.53 7.10
C GLN A 8 8.96 10.99 6.59
N ILE A 9 10.03 11.73 6.87
CA ILE A 9 10.23 13.13 6.49
C ILE A 9 11.21 13.28 5.32
N PRO A 10 11.15 14.40 4.55
CA PRO A 10 12.03 14.65 3.40
C PRO A 10 13.53 14.52 3.69
N GLU A 11 13.98 15.03 4.83
CA GLU A 11 15.40 15.08 5.23
C GLU A 11 16.03 13.68 5.40
N ASN A 12 15.18 12.68 5.65
CA ASN A 12 15.59 11.29 5.82
C ASN A 12 15.21 10.41 4.65
N SER A 13 14.68 10.98 3.56
CA SER A 13 14.26 10.24 2.37
C SER A 13 15.41 9.47 1.71
N LEU A 14 15.06 8.47 0.93
CA LEU A 14 16.04 7.78 0.09
C LEU A 14 16.41 8.68 -1.08
N HIS A 15 17.70 8.70 -1.45
CA HIS A 15 18.11 9.36 -2.68
C HIS A 15 17.47 8.67 -3.89
N VAL A 16 17.18 9.48 -4.90
CA VAL A 16 16.55 9.07 -6.17
C VAL A 16 17.37 9.50 -7.39
N LYS A 17 18.46 10.24 -7.17
CA LYS A 17 19.45 10.60 -8.19
C LYS A 17 20.73 9.83 -7.95
N PHE A 18 21.12 9.06 -8.96
CA PHE A 18 22.31 8.22 -8.93
C PHE A 18 23.13 8.45 -10.19
N ASP A 19 24.45 8.35 -10.06
CA ASP A 19 25.36 8.32 -11.18
C ASP A 19 25.20 7.00 -11.95
N ILE A 20 24.98 7.09 -13.27
CA ILE A 20 24.66 5.93 -14.11
C ILE A 20 25.81 4.91 -14.22
N VAL A 21 27.06 5.35 -14.03
CA VAL A 21 28.24 4.49 -14.20
C VAL A 21 28.61 3.82 -12.88
N THR A 22 28.60 4.59 -11.79
CA THR A 22 29.05 4.15 -10.47
C THR A 22 27.92 3.64 -9.58
N GLY A 23 26.67 3.99 -9.88
CA GLY A 23 25.51 3.70 -9.03
C GLY A 23 25.48 4.48 -7.72
N GLN A 24 26.41 5.42 -7.51
CA GLN A 24 26.47 6.20 -6.28
C GLN A 24 25.44 7.34 -6.29
N ALA A 25 24.89 7.65 -5.11
CA ALA A 25 23.98 8.78 -4.96
C ALA A 25 24.71 10.09 -5.31
N LEU A 26 24.07 10.92 -6.14
CA LEU A 26 24.58 12.25 -6.42
C LEU A 26 24.33 13.15 -5.21
N LYS A 27 25.38 13.81 -4.72
CA LYS A 27 25.31 14.72 -3.57
C LYS A 27 24.61 16.01 -3.98
N ASP A 28 23.32 16.09 -3.71
CA ASP A 28 22.45 17.22 -4.01
C ASP A 28 21.47 17.40 -2.84
N ASP A 29 21.98 17.83 -1.69
CA ASP A 29 21.22 17.86 -0.42
C ASP A 29 19.98 18.78 -0.48
N GLY A 30 19.94 19.71 -1.44
CA GLY A 30 18.77 20.57 -1.68
C GLY A 30 17.70 19.90 -2.54
N TYR A 31 17.97 18.75 -3.14
CA TYR A 31 17.07 18.11 -4.10
C TYR A 31 15.86 17.45 -3.41
N PRO A 32 14.66 17.52 -4.01
CA PRO A 32 13.43 16.93 -3.47
C PRO A 32 13.41 15.38 -3.55
N HIS A 33 14.28 14.72 -2.79
CA HIS A 33 14.49 13.27 -2.87
C HIS A 33 13.31 12.40 -2.39
N LEU A 34 12.36 12.96 -1.63
CA LEU A 34 11.19 12.22 -1.19
C LEU A 34 10.24 11.99 -2.37
N GLN A 35 10.42 10.85 -3.05
CA GLN A 35 9.64 10.40 -4.21
C GLN A 35 9.34 8.91 -4.08
N LEU A 36 8.12 8.58 -3.64
CA LEU A 36 7.72 7.19 -3.42
C LEU A 36 7.40 6.44 -4.73
N ASP A 37 7.14 7.18 -5.81
CA ASP A 37 6.92 6.66 -7.15
C ASP A 37 8.15 5.93 -7.69
N CYS A 38 9.36 6.45 -7.49
CA CYS A 38 10.60 5.79 -7.93
C CYS A 38 10.76 4.40 -7.29
N ILE A 39 10.54 4.30 -5.98
CA ILE A 39 10.60 3.02 -5.24
C ILE A 39 9.51 2.07 -5.72
N SER A 40 8.30 2.60 -5.96
CA SER A 40 7.16 1.81 -6.42
C SER A 40 7.38 1.25 -7.83
N LEU A 41 7.93 2.06 -8.75
CA LEU A 41 8.29 1.63 -10.09
C LEU A 41 9.41 0.58 -10.07
N PHE A 42 10.43 0.76 -9.22
CA PHE A 42 11.50 -0.21 -9.04
C PHE A 42 10.95 -1.57 -8.58
N LEU A 43 10.13 -1.59 -7.52
CA LEU A 43 9.55 -2.82 -6.99
C LEU A 43 8.64 -3.53 -8.00
N LEU A 44 7.80 -2.78 -8.72
CA LEU A 44 6.95 -3.35 -9.77
C LEU A 44 7.78 -3.94 -10.92
N SER A 45 8.80 -3.20 -11.37
CA SER A 45 9.67 -3.62 -12.47
C SER A 45 10.48 -4.86 -12.08
N LEU A 46 11.01 -4.90 -10.85
CA LEU A 46 11.72 -6.06 -10.30
C LEU A 46 10.86 -7.32 -10.35
N VAL A 47 9.61 -7.24 -9.88
CA VAL A 47 8.66 -8.36 -9.94
C VAL A 47 8.39 -8.77 -11.39
N GLN A 48 8.17 -7.83 -12.30
CA GLN A 48 7.91 -8.13 -13.71
C GLN A 48 9.11 -8.79 -14.39
N MET A 49 10.32 -8.30 -14.14
CA MET A 49 11.56 -8.84 -14.69
C MET A 49 11.86 -10.25 -14.15
N ILE A 50 11.68 -10.50 -12.86
CA ILE A 50 11.83 -11.85 -12.29
C ILE A 50 10.77 -12.78 -12.88
N SER A 51 9.53 -12.30 -13.02
CA SER A 51 8.44 -13.08 -13.61
C SER A 51 8.63 -13.38 -15.11
N SER A 52 9.45 -12.59 -15.82
CA SER A 52 9.84 -12.88 -17.21
C SER A 52 11.03 -13.85 -17.31
N GLY A 53 11.57 -14.30 -16.17
CA GLY A 53 12.64 -15.30 -16.09
C GLY A 53 14.04 -14.73 -15.80
N LEU A 54 14.16 -13.41 -15.54
CA LEU A 54 15.45 -12.82 -15.19
C LEU A 54 15.81 -13.12 -13.73
N GLN A 55 17.05 -13.53 -13.50
CA GLN A 55 17.62 -13.68 -12.17
C GLN A 55 18.32 -12.37 -11.78
N ILE A 56 17.77 -11.67 -10.78
CA ILE A 56 18.24 -10.35 -10.36
C ILE A 56 18.71 -10.36 -8.91
N ILE A 57 18.01 -11.07 -8.03
CA ILE A 57 18.33 -11.22 -6.61
C ILE A 57 19.01 -12.58 -6.41
N TYR A 58 20.15 -12.57 -5.73
CA TYR A 58 21.03 -13.73 -5.53
C TYR A 58 21.33 -14.01 -4.06
N THR A 59 21.23 -13.00 -3.17
CA THR A 59 21.57 -13.15 -1.75
C THR A 59 20.40 -12.88 -0.82
N SER A 60 20.50 -13.36 0.43
CA SER A 60 19.57 -12.99 1.50
C SER A 60 19.60 -11.48 1.75
N ASP A 61 20.79 -10.87 1.74
CA ASP A 61 20.96 -9.44 1.99
C ASP A 61 20.14 -8.58 1.02
N GLU A 62 20.08 -8.99 -0.25
CA GLU A 62 19.25 -8.34 -1.27
C GLU A 62 17.75 -8.55 -1.01
N VAL A 63 17.34 -9.74 -0.55
CA VAL A 63 15.95 -10.01 -0.14
C VAL A 63 15.55 -9.10 1.03
N GLU A 64 16.39 -9.01 2.07
CA GLU A 64 16.11 -8.13 3.22
C GLU A 64 16.11 -6.65 2.83
N PHE A 65 17.00 -6.24 1.92
CA PHE A 65 17.01 -4.88 1.38
C PHE A 65 15.69 -4.55 0.65
N VAL A 66 15.24 -5.44 -0.24
CA VAL A 66 13.95 -5.28 -0.95
C VAL A 66 12.78 -5.26 0.03
N GLN A 67 12.79 -6.12 1.05
CA GLN A 67 11.76 -6.13 2.10
C GLN A 67 11.70 -4.79 2.86
N ASN A 68 12.82 -4.11 3.07
CA ASN A 68 12.81 -2.78 3.70
C ASN A 68 12.35 -1.67 2.75
N LEU A 69 12.61 -1.79 1.44
CA LEU A 69 12.03 -0.86 0.44
C LEU A 69 10.50 -0.93 0.42
N ILE A 70 9.93 -2.11 0.60
CA ILE A 70 8.48 -2.29 0.75
C ILE A 70 7.95 -1.47 1.94
N TYR A 71 8.63 -1.51 3.08
CA TYR A 71 8.23 -0.75 4.27
C TYR A 71 8.26 0.78 4.10
N CYS A 72 9.04 1.28 3.13
CA CYS A 72 9.08 2.70 2.76
C CYS A 72 7.76 3.14 2.11
N ILE A 73 7.19 2.30 1.23
CA ILE A 73 5.97 2.64 0.47
C ILE A 73 4.66 2.17 1.11
N GLU A 74 4.71 1.28 2.12
CA GLU A 74 3.51 0.76 2.82
C GLU A 74 2.55 1.86 3.29
N ARG A 75 3.07 3.00 3.75
CA ARG A 75 2.25 4.10 4.30
C ARG A 75 2.12 5.29 3.35
N ALA A 76 2.25 5.08 2.03
CA ALA A 76 2.15 6.16 1.04
C ALA A 76 0.86 6.99 1.17
N TYR A 77 -0.26 6.38 1.56
CA TYR A 77 -1.56 7.03 1.80
C TYR A 77 -1.57 8.19 2.79
N ARG A 78 -0.49 8.40 3.54
CA ARG A 78 -0.34 9.49 4.51
C ARG A 78 1.02 10.19 4.44
N ILE A 79 1.87 9.84 3.47
CA ILE A 79 3.16 10.48 3.28
C ILE A 79 2.98 11.49 2.15
N ALA A 80 3.08 12.77 2.48
CA ALA A 80 3.17 13.82 1.48
C ALA A 80 4.58 13.77 0.86
N ASP A 81 4.67 13.84 -0.46
CA ASP A 81 5.93 13.77 -1.19
C ASP A 81 6.00 14.80 -2.33
N TYR A 82 7.11 14.81 -3.07
CA TYR A 82 7.32 15.79 -4.14
C TYR A 82 6.67 15.40 -5.48
N GLY A 83 6.04 14.22 -5.55
CA GLY A 83 5.43 13.68 -6.75
C GLY A 83 6.44 13.36 -7.86
N MET A 84 5.93 12.76 -8.92
CA MET A 84 6.68 12.38 -10.13
C MET A 84 7.38 13.58 -10.82
N TRP A 85 6.93 14.80 -10.53
CA TRP A 85 7.46 16.04 -11.13
C TRP A 85 8.44 16.80 -10.24
N GLU A 86 8.74 16.31 -9.04
CA GLU A 86 9.71 16.93 -8.12
C GLU A 86 9.30 18.32 -7.61
N ARG A 87 7.98 18.58 -7.55
CA ARG A 87 7.42 19.90 -7.21
C ARG A 87 6.69 19.94 -5.88
N GLY A 88 6.16 18.80 -5.43
CA GLY A 88 5.21 18.76 -4.32
C GLY A 88 3.96 19.53 -4.69
N SER A 89 3.71 20.66 -4.06
CA SER A 89 2.60 21.54 -4.41
C SER A 89 2.73 22.15 -5.80
N LYS A 90 1.58 22.50 -6.40
CA LYS A 90 1.51 23.26 -7.65
C LYS A 90 2.26 24.59 -7.59
N TYR A 91 2.42 25.16 -6.39
CA TYR A 91 3.13 26.41 -6.15
C TYR A 91 4.65 26.25 -6.09
N ASN A 92 5.17 25.01 -6.09
CA ASN A 92 6.61 24.73 -6.07
C ASN A 92 7.36 25.55 -5.00
N THR A 93 6.85 25.52 -3.77
CA THR A 93 7.41 26.23 -2.61
C THR A 93 8.27 25.33 -1.71
N GLY A 94 8.63 24.13 -2.20
CA GLY A 94 9.29 23.10 -1.40
C GLY A 94 8.36 22.32 -0.46
N THR A 95 7.05 22.56 -0.56
CA THR A 95 6.03 21.89 0.26
C THR A 95 5.55 20.60 -0.42
N PRO A 96 5.77 19.41 0.19
CA PRO A 96 5.25 18.16 -0.34
C PRO A 96 3.71 18.08 -0.21
N GLU A 97 3.07 17.27 -1.05
CA GLU A 97 1.62 17.02 -1.00
C GLU A 97 1.32 15.52 -1.10
N LEU A 98 0.13 15.13 -0.65
CA LEU A 98 -0.34 13.76 -0.88
C LEU A 98 -0.80 13.64 -2.35
N ASN A 99 0.04 13.00 -3.16
CA ASN A 99 -0.15 12.82 -4.60
C ASN A 99 -0.85 11.49 -4.90
N ALA A 100 -2.03 11.55 -5.54
CA ALA A 100 -2.83 10.38 -5.90
C ALA A 100 -2.05 9.43 -6.81
N SER A 101 -1.25 9.98 -7.74
CA SER A 101 -0.37 9.17 -8.59
C SER A 101 0.57 8.29 -7.77
N ASN A 102 1.29 8.87 -6.81
CA ASN A 102 2.24 8.17 -5.97
C ASN A 102 1.57 7.13 -5.05
N VAL A 103 0.42 7.47 -4.45
CA VAL A 103 -0.36 6.50 -3.64
C VAL A 103 -0.84 5.32 -4.52
N GLY A 104 -1.28 5.59 -5.74
CA GLY A 104 -1.69 4.57 -6.71
C GLY A 104 -0.55 3.66 -7.16
N MET A 105 0.64 4.24 -7.46
CA MET A 105 1.84 3.47 -7.79
C MET A 105 2.28 2.58 -6.62
N ALA A 106 2.30 3.12 -5.40
CA ALA A 106 2.64 2.37 -4.20
C ALA A 106 1.64 1.23 -3.94
N LYS A 107 0.33 1.50 -4.04
CA LYS A 107 -0.71 0.48 -3.96
C LYS A 107 -0.45 -0.64 -4.96
N ALA A 108 -0.14 -0.29 -6.21
CA ALA A 108 0.12 -1.26 -7.25
C ALA A 108 1.39 -2.08 -6.98
N ALA A 109 2.48 -1.44 -6.58
CA ALA A 109 3.72 -2.12 -6.21
C ALA A 109 3.52 -3.09 -5.04
N LEU A 110 2.81 -2.67 -3.98
CA LEU A 110 2.47 -3.52 -2.83
C LEU A 110 1.69 -4.77 -3.25
N GLU A 111 0.72 -4.63 -4.15
CA GLU A 111 0.01 -5.79 -4.71
C GLU A 111 0.92 -6.72 -5.52
N ALA A 112 1.92 -6.16 -6.22
CA ALA A 112 2.82 -6.93 -7.06
C ALA A 112 3.80 -7.75 -6.22
N VAL A 113 4.31 -7.19 -5.11
CA VAL A 113 5.31 -7.84 -4.25
C VAL A 113 4.71 -8.79 -3.21
N ASN A 114 3.43 -8.66 -2.84
CA ASN A 114 2.86 -9.49 -1.77
C ASN A 114 2.98 -11.00 -2.08
N GLY A 115 3.63 -11.72 -1.16
CA GLY A 115 3.84 -13.16 -1.26
C GLY A 115 4.71 -13.57 -2.45
N PHE A 116 5.46 -12.66 -3.05
CA PHE A 116 6.30 -12.90 -4.23
C PHE A 116 7.66 -13.46 -3.83
N ASN A 117 8.10 -14.51 -4.52
CA ASN A 117 9.44 -15.06 -4.33
C ASN A 117 10.49 -14.32 -5.20
N LEU A 118 11.44 -13.63 -4.56
CA LEU A 118 12.45 -12.84 -5.26
C LEU A 118 13.48 -13.67 -6.03
N PHE A 119 13.58 -14.97 -5.76
CA PHE A 119 14.42 -15.90 -6.53
C PHE A 119 13.64 -16.56 -7.69
N GLY A 120 12.39 -16.14 -7.92
CA GLY A 120 11.52 -16.69 -8.97
C GLY A 120 11.02 -18.10 -8.65
N GLU A 121 10.81 -18.92 -9.69
CA GLU A 121 10.19 -20.25 -9.57
C GLU A 121 10.97 -21.26 -8.74
N HIS A 122 12.29 -21.06 -8.61
CA HIS A 122 13.18 -21.95 -7.86
C HIS A 122 13.54 -21.41 -6.47
N GLY A 123 12.87 -20.34 -6.03
CA GLY A 123 13.13 -19.74 -4.74
C GLY A 123 12.64 -20.56 -3.55
N ALA A 124 13.29 -20.37 -2.42
CA ALA A 124 12.93 -21.00 -1.16
C ALA A 124 11.85 -20.19 -0.42
N SER A 125 11.28 -20.74 0.65
CA SER A 125 10.20 -20.05 1.37
C SER A 125 10.65 -18.80 2.15
N TRP A 126 11.94 -18.71 2.50
CA TRP A 126 12.54 -17.56 3.16
C TRP A 126 12.91 -16.41 2.21
N THR A 127 12.85 -16.61 0.90
CA THR A 127 13.09 -15.55 -0.12
C THR A 127 11.81 -14.87 -0.58
N VAL A 128 10.71 -15.13 0.13
CA VAL A 128 9.39 -14.54 -0.11
C VAL A 128 9.27 -13.23 0.66
N VAL A 129 8.81 -12.18 -0.01
CA VAL A 129 8.53 -10.87 0.61
C VAL A 129 7.05 -10.67 0.88
N TYR A 130 6.75 -9.92 1.93
CA TYR A 130 5.40 -9.69 2.44
C TYR A 130 5.11 -8.21 2.63
N ILE A 131 3.82 -7.88 2.69
CA ILE A 131 3.33 -6.53 2.96
C ILE A 131 2.40 -6.52 4.18
N ASP A 132 2.23 -5.36 4.81
CA ASP A 132 1.06 -5.11 5.63
C ASP A 132 -0.19 -4.94 4.75
N ILE A 133 -1.05 -5.97 4.73
CA ILE A 133 -2.31 -5.98 3.97
C ILE A 133 -3.25 -4.86 4.43
N ASP A 134 -3.27 -4.52 5.73
CA ASP A 134 -4.07 -3.39 6.21
C ASP A 134 -3.57 -2.07 5.62
N ALA A 135 -2.25 -1.93 5.42
CA ALA A 135 -1.66 -0.75 4.78
C ALA A 135 -1.99 -0.68 3.29
N HIS A 136 -1.95 -1.79 2.57
CA HIS A 136 -2.39 -1.87 1.18
C HIS A 136 -3.85 -1.40 1.00
N ILE A 137 -4.76 -1.88 1.85
CA ILE A 137 -6.18 -1.47 1.79
C ILE A 137 -6.34 0.03 2.05
N ARG A 138 -5.58 0.62 2.98
CA ARG A 138 -5.58 2.08 3.22
C ARG A 138 -5.08 2.86 2.01
N ASN A 139 -3.99 2.42 1.37
CA ASN A 139 -3.52 3.02 0.11
C ASN A 139 -4.58 2.97 -0.97
N LYS A 140 -5.25 1.82 -1.13
CA LYS A 140 -6.34 1.69 -2.08
C LYS A 140 -7.49 2.66 -1.79
N ALA A 141 -7.98 2.71 -0.55
CA ALA A 141 -9.11 3.56 -0.17
C ALA A 141 -8.80 5.05 -0.40
N VAL A 142 -7.61 5.50 0.01
CA VAL A 142 -7.19 6.89 -0.19
C VAL A 142 -7.00 7.20 -1.67
N PHE A 143 -6.36 6.31 -2.44
CA PHE A 143 -6.19 6.48 -3.88
C PHE A 143 -7.54 6.65 -4.60
N GLU A 144 -8.49 5.74 -4.35
CA GLU A 144 -9.81 5.79 -4.98
C GLU A 144 -10.63 7.02 -4.55
N GLN A 145 -10.43 7.51 -3.31
CA GLN A 145 -11.06 8.76 -2.83
C GLN A 145 -10.43 10.03 -3.41
N LEU A 146 -9.15 10.00 -3.76
CA LEU A 146 -8.48 11.16 -4.35
C LEU A 146 -8.91 11.37 -5.81
N LEU A 147 -9.08 10.29 -6.58
CA LEU A 147 -9.44 10.39 -8.00
C LEU A 147 -10.78 11.12 -8.23
N PRO A 148 -10.89 11.95 -9.29
CA PRO A 148 -9.91 12.20 -10.36
C PRO A 148 -8.83 13.25 -10.02
N ARG A 149 -8.84 13.77 -8.79
CA ARG A 149 -7.91 14.80 -8.32
C ARG A 149 -6.54 14.21 -8.00
N GLU A 150 -5.48 14.93 -8.33
CA GLU A 150 -4.11 14.51 -8.02
C GLU A 150 -3.73 14.86 -6.58
N SER A 151 -3.91 16.10 -6.16
CA SER A 151 -3.52 16.56 -4.83
C SER A 151 -4.35 17.76 -4.37
N SER A 152 -4.08 18.30 -3.17
CA SER A 152 -4.76 19.49 -2.65
C SER A 152 -4.70 20.69 -3.61
N SER A 153 -3.57 20.91 -4.26
CA SER A 153 -3.37 22.06 -5.17
C SER A 153 -3.53 21.71 -6.66
N LYS A 154 -3.53 20.42 -7.03
CA LYS A 154 -3.65 19.95 -8.42
C LYS A 154 -5.00 19.26 -8.66
N PRO A 155 -5.95 19.90 -9.37
CA PRO A 155 -7.27 19.32 -9.63
C PRO A 155 -7.22 18.08 -10.54
N THR A 156 -6.15 17.92 -11.32
CA THR A 156 -5.80 16.74 -12.10
C THR A 156 -4.33 16.85 -12.52
N ASP A 157 -3.73 15.74 -12.96
CA ASP A 157 -2.33 15.64 -13.37
C ASP A 157 -2.14 14.49 -14.37
N ALA A 158 -1.23 14.66 -15.33
CA ALA A 158 -0.90 13.63 -16.30
C ALA A 158 -0.09 12.46 -15.70
N ALA A 159 0.48 12.62 -14.50
CA ALA A 159 1.10 11.54 -13.72
C ALA A 159 0.12 10.40 -13.42
N LEU A 160 -1.20 10.65 -13.48
CA LEU A 160 -2.23 9.63 -13.34
C LEU A 160 -2.31 8.67 -14.54
N LEU A 161 -1.74 9.02 -15.71
CA LEU A 161 -1.76 8.16 -16.90
C LEU A 161 -1.07 6.80 -16.68
N PRO A 162 0.21 6.73 -16.27
CA PRO A 162 0.86 5.45 -15.97
C PRO A 162 0.23 4.70 -14.81
N VAL A 163 -0.51 5.39 -13.94
CA VAL A 163 -1.17 4.83 -12.75
C VAL A 163 -2.45 4.09 -13.13
N LEU A 164 -3.26 4.66 -14.03
CA LEU A 164 -4.52 4.10 -14.51
C LEU A 164 -4.33 3.06 -15.64
N SER A 165 -3.17 3.10 -16.29
CA SER A 165 -2.78 2.27 -17.42
C SER A 165 -1.50 1.49 -17.09
N TRP A 166 -0.81 1.01 -18.12
CA TRP A 166 0.52 0.48 -18.01
C TRP A 166 1.49 1.54 -17.47
N PRO A 167 2.38 1.20 -16.51
CA PRO A 167 2.63 -0.15 -16.01
C PRO A 167 1.80 -0.56 -14.77
N PHE A 168 1.15 0.37 -14.08
CA PHE A 168 0.70 0.10 -12.71
C PHE A 168 -0.68 -0.55 -12.62
N PHE A 169 -1.64 -0.14 -13.46
CA PHE A 169 -3.04 -0.57 -13.39
C PHE A 169 -3.59 -0.53 -11.95
N ALA A 170 -3.47 0.63 -11.30
CA ALA A 170 -3.70 0.79 -9.88
C ALA A 170 -5.18 0.69 -9.47
N THR A 171 -6.13 0.94 -10.39
CA THR A 171 -7.56 0.70 -10.17
C THR A 171 -8.16 -0.16 -11.28
N HIS A 172 -9.13 -0.98 -10.87
CA HIS A 172 -9.97 -1.82 -11.74
C HIS A 172 -11.43 -1.37 -11.70
N ASP A 173 -11.73 -0.24 -11.04
CA ASP A 173 -13.02 0.43 -11.15
C ASP A 173 -13.09 1.15 -12.50
N ALA A 174 -13.91 0.60 -13.40
CA ALA A 174 -14.05 1.12 -14.76
C ALA A 174 -14.58 2.56 -14.79
N HIS A 175 -15.52 2.89 -13.91
CA HIS A 175 -16.14 4.22 -13.87
C HIS A 175 -15.14 5.28 -13.39
N LEU A 176 -14.44 4.99 -12.29
CA LEU A 176 -13.43 5.90 -11.74
C LEU A 176 -12.27 6.10 -12.73
N LYS A 177 -11.83 5.02 -13.38
CA LYS A 177 -10.79 5.06 -14.42
C LYS A 177 -11.21 5.92 -15.61
N GLU A 178 -12.40 5.69 -16.17
CA GLU A 178 -12.89 6.43 -17.33
C GLU A 178 -13.09 7.91 -17.01
N GLN A 179 -13.74 8.23 -15.89
CA GLN A 179 -13.94 9.61 -15.44
C GLN A 179 -12.60 10.35 -15.27
N THR A 180 -11.60 9.69 -14.69
CA THR A 180 -10.28 10.29 -14.49
C THR A 180 -9.55 10.51 -15.82
N LEU A 181 -9.55 9.52 -16.73
CA LEU A 181 -8.96 9.66 -18.05
C LEU A 181 -9.60 10.80 -18.85
N LEU A 182 -10.93 10.91 -18.81
CA LEU A 182 -11.67 12.01 -19.44
C LEU A 182 -11.25 13.36 -18.86
N THR A 183 -11.10 13.45 -17.53
CA THR A 183 -10.68 14.69 -16.85
C THR A 183 -9.28 15.12 -17.29
N ILE A 184 -8.33 14.17 -17.40
CA ILE A 184 -6.97 14.41 -17.88
C ILE A 184 -7.00 14.89 -19.33
N VAL A 185 -7.72 14.19 -20.21
CA VAL A 185 -7.79 14.53 -21.64
C VAL A 185 -8.42 15.91 -21.84
N GLN A 186 -9.52 16.22 -21.19
CA GLN A 186 -10.21 17.51 -21.32
C GLN A 186 -9.38 18.67 -20.77
N SER A 187 -8.61 18.45 -19.71
CA SER A 187 -7.89 19.53 -19.02
C SER A 187 -6.46 19.73 -19.54
N LEU A 188 -5.79 18.65 -19.96
CA LEU A 188 -4.34 18.65 -20.17
C LEU A 188 -3.91 18.31 -21.60
N LYS A 189 -4.76 17.69 -22.43
CA LYS A 189 -4.40 17.35 -23.82
C LYS A 189 -4.25 18.63 -24.64
N GLY A 190 -3.10 18.79 -25.27
CA GLY A 190 -2.79 19.83 -26.25
C GLY A 190 -2.57 19.25 -27.65
N ARG A 191 -1.99 20.05 -28.53
CA ARG A 191 -1.66 19.63 -29.91
C ARG A 191 -0.37 18.81 -29.97
N TYR A 192 0.55 19.05 -29.03
CA TYR A 192 1.88 18.45 -28.97
C TYR A 192 2.04 17.48 -27.78
N GLY A 193 0.96 16.80 -27.38
CA GLY A 193 0.92 15.88 -26.24
C GLY A 193 0.14 16.45 -25.06
N PHE A 194 0.60 16.22 -23.83
CA PHE A 194 -0.11 16.62 -22.62
C PHE A 194 0.69 17.62 -21.80
N LYS A 195 0.00 18.59 -21.18
CA LYS A 195 0.57 19.36 -20.07
C LYS A 195 0.74 18.43 -18.86
N ARG A 196 1.78 18.64 -18.05
CA ARG A 196 1.96 17.87 -16.79
C ARG A 196 0.79 18.11 -15.85
N TYR A 197 0.54 19.38 -15.53
CA TYR A 197 -0.64 19.87 -14.84
C TYR A 197 -0.92 21.33 -15.22
N LEU A 198 -2.10 21.84 -14.88
CA LEU A 198 -2.49 23.22 -15.22
C LEU A 198 -1.61 24.25 -14.50
N ARG A 199 -1.24 25.33 -15.21
CA ARG A 199 -0.36 26.41 -14.74
C ARG A 199 1.01 25.93 -14.26
N ASP A 200 1.52 24.87 -14.89
CA ASP A 200 2.90 24.46 -14.72
C ASP A 200 3.84 25.39 -15.49
N GLY A 201 4.82 25.94 -14.77
CA GLY A 201 5.83 26.84 -15.31
C GLY A 201 7.03 26.13 -15.94
N TYR A 202 7.19 24.82 -15.68
CA TYR A 202 8.42 24.11 -16.06
C TYR A 202 8.72 24.19 -17.55
N GLY A 203 9.92 24.66 -17.87
CA GLY A 203 10.43 24.75 -19.23
C GLY A 203 9.84 25.91 -20.04
N THR A 204 8.91 26.69 -19.46
CA THR A 204 8.42 27.92 -20.08
C THR A 204 9.51 29.01 -20.04
N LEU A 205 9.41 30.00 -20.92
CA LEU A 205 10.37 31.10 -20.96
C LEU A 205 10.20 32.11 -19.81
N LEU A 206 9.07 32.07 -19.09
CA LEU A 206 8.79 32.96 -17.96
C LEU A 206 9.25 32.39 -16.63
N GLU A 207 9.57 31.10 -16.58
CA GLU A 207 10.09 30.46 -15.38
C GLU A 207 11.56 30.84 -15.17
N ASP A 208 11.89 31.24 -13.94
CA ASP A 208 13.27 31.44 -13.53
C ASP A 208 13.98 30.08 -13.36
N ARG A 209 14.86 29.76 -14.32
CA ARG A 209 15.61 28.51 -14.33
C ARG A 209 16.67 28.41 -13.24
N ASN A 210 17.05 29.53 -12.62
CA ASN A 210 18.04 29.54 -11.55
C ASN A 210 17.39 29.39 -10.16
N ALA A 211 16.07 29.56 -10.07
CA ALA A 211 15.33 29.41 -8.82
C ALA A 211 14.76 27.99 -8.71
N GLN A 212 15.11 27.29 -7.63
CA GLN A 212 14.53 25.97 -7.34
C GLN A 212 13.03 26.07 -7.01
N PHE A 213 12.66 27.10 -6.23
CA PHE A 213 11.30 27.32 -5.75
C PHE A 213 10.75 28.66 -6.23
N TYR A 214 9.43 28.73 -6.41
CA TYR A 214 8.76 29.99 -6.67
C TYR A 214 8.68 30.83 -5.39
N GLN A 215 8.66 32.15 -5.55
CA GLN A 215 8.35 33.05 -4.44
C GLN A 215 6.92 32.82 -3.96
N GLU A 216 6.66 32.95 -2.66
CA GLU A 216 5.31 32.76 -2.09
C GLU A 216 4.25 33.69 -2.71
N SER A 217 4.67 34.87 -3.19
CA SER A 217 3.81 35.85 -3.87
C SER A 217 3.63 35.59 -5.37
N ALA A 218 4.20 34.51 -5.93
CA ALA A 218 4.18 34.24 -7.36
C ALA A 218 2.75 33.96 -7.86
N ASN A 219 2.31 34.72 -8.87
CA ASN A 219 1.03 34.48 -9.52
C ASN A 219 1.18 33.43 -10.62
N LEU A 220 0.71 32.19 -10.38
CA LEU A 220 0.76 31.10 -11.36
C LEU A 220 -0.06 31.36 -12.64
N GLN A 221 -0.98 32.34 -12.66
CA GLN A 221 -1.74 32.69 -13.88
C GLN A 221 -0.83 33.18 -15.02
N ILE A 222 0.41 33.58 -14.73
CA ILE A 222 1.39 33.94 -15.77
C ILE A 222 1.69 32.76 -16.70
N PHE A 223 1.60 31.52 -16.21
CA PHE A 223 1.85 30.30 -16.98
C PHE A 223 0.62 29.79 -17.73
N GLU A 224 -0.57 30.35 -17.46
CA GLU A 224 -1.81 29.88 -18.06
C GLU A 224 -1.81 30.09 -19.59
N GLY A 225 -1.94 28.98 -20.32
CA GLY A 225 -1.87 28.96 -21.78
C GLY A 225 -0.45 28.94 -22.35
N LEU A 226 0.58 28.92 -21.49
CA LEU A 226 1.99 28.81 -21.88
C LEU A 226 2.62 27.47 -21.47
N GLU A 227 1.94 26.68 -20.65
CA GLU A 227 2.45 25.41 -20.11
C GLU A 227 2.99 24.51 -21.22
N CYS A 228 4.12 23.86 -20.98
CA CYS A 228 4.73 22.97 -21.96
C CYS A 228 3.87 21.73 -22.22
N GLU A 229 3.88 21.26 -23.45
CA GLU A 229 3.19 20.03 -23.87
C GLU A 229 4.23 18.92 -24.08
N TRP A 230 4.03 17.78 -23.43
CA TRP A 230 4.97 16.67 -23.37
C TRP A 230 4.45 15.51 -24.22
N PRO A 231 5.11 15.19 -25.35
CA PRO A 231 4.66 14.16 -26.28
C PRO A 231 4.64 12.77 -25.65
N PHE A 232 5.62 12.45 -24.81
CA PHE A 232 5.81 11.09 -24.28
C PHE A 232 4.61 10.58 -23.47
N LEU A 233 3.82 11.48 -22.87
CA LEU A 233 2.63 11.12 -22.11
C LEU A 233 1.54 10.48 -23.00
N THR A 234 1.57 10.77 -24.31
CA THR A 234 0.69 10.14 -25.30
C THR A 234 0.98 8.65 -25.44
N PHE A 235 2.22 8.19 -25.23
CA PHE A 235 2.56 6.78 -25.28
C PHE A 235 1.79 5.95 -24.24
N PHE A 236 1.57 6.46 -23.03
CA PHE A 236 0.76 5.76 -22.02
C PHE A 236 -0.70 5.56 -22.46
N GLN A 237 -1.25 6.50 -23.24
CA GLN A 237 -2.58 6.36 -23.84
C GLN A 237 -2.58 5.30 -24.94
N ILE A 238 -1.60 5.34 -25.85
CA ILE A 238 -1.48 4.37 -26.95
C ILE A 238 -1.34 2.95 -26.37
N ILE A 239 -0.40 2.74 -25.45
CA ILE A 239 -0.19 1.47 -24.76
C ILE A 239 -1.48 1.04 -24.06
N GLY A 240 -2.17 1.98 -23.37
CA GLY A 240 -3.45 1.72 -22.73
C GLY A 240 -4.55 1.25 -23.70
N CYS A 241 -4.60 1.80 -24.92
CA CYS A 241 -5.53 1.36 -25.96
C CYS A 241 -5.21 -0.07 -26.43
N ILE A 242 -3.93 -0.38 -26.63
CA ILE A 242 -3.47 -1.72 -27.02
C ILE A 242 -3.84 -2.75 -25.95
N PHE A 243 -3.63 -2.46 -24.66
CA PHE A 243 -4.05 -3.35 -23.57
C PHE A 243 -5.58 -3.57 -23.52
N ARG A 244 -6.39 -2.61 -23.98
CA ARG A 244 -7.84 -2.75 -24.10
C ARG A 244 -8.30 -3.45 -25.39
N GLY A 245 -7.38 -3.72 -26.32
CA GLY A 245 -7.70 -4.22 -27.66
C GLY A 245 -8.28 -3.16 -28.61
N ASP A 246 -8.25 -1.87 -28.25
CA ASP A 246 -8.70 -0.77 -29.10
C ASP A 246 -7.58 -0.32 -30.04
N LEU A 247 -7.32 -1.12 -31.06
CA LEU A 247 -6.29 -0.85 -32.05
C LEU A 247 -6.63 0.35 -32.95
N HIS A 248 -7.91 0.69 -33.10
CA HIS A 248 -8.32 1.85 -33.89
C HIS A 248 -7.84 3.14 -33.22
N GLN A 249 -8.22 3.34 -31.95
CA GLN A 249 -7.79 4.50 -31.19
C GLN A 249 -6.26 4.54 -31.01
N ALA A 250 -5.62 3.39 -30.84
CA ALA A 250 -4.16 3.30 -30.74
C ALA A 250 -3.47 3.84 -32.02
N ASN A 251 -3.96 3.45 -33.20
CA ASN A 251 -3.41 3.89 -34.48
C ASN A 251 -3.66 5.37 -34.77
N GLU A 252 -4.83 5.91 -34.39
CA GLU A 252 -5.12 7.35 -34.50
C GLU A 252 -4.14 8.17 -33.65
N LEU A 253 -3.96 7.78 -32.38
CA LEU A 253 -3.02 8.44 -31.48
C LEU A 253 -1.57 8.27 -31.94
N TRP A 254 -1.22 7.13 -32.55
CA TRP A 254 0.10 6.90 -33.14
C TRP A 254 0.35 7.83 -34.33
N ALA A 255 -0.62 8.00 -35.23
CA ALA A 255 -0.50 8.92 -36.37
C ALA A 255 -0.31 10.38 -35.91
N ASP A 256 -1.04 10.80 -34.87
CA ASP A 256 -0.83 12.11 -34.23
C ASP A 256 0.59 12.21 -33.62
N MET A 257 1.06 11.13 -33.01
CA MET A 257 2.40 11.07 -32.39
C MET A 257 3.51 11.19 -33.42
N GLU A 258 3.39 10.56 -34.58
CA GLU A 258 4.41 10.61 -35.65
C GLU A 258 4.70 12.04 -36.11
N LEU A 259 3.71 12.95 -36.06
CA LEU A 259 3.87 14.37 -36.39
C LEU A 259 4.74 15.14 -35.37
N MET A 260 4.91 14.59 -34.16
CA MET A 260 5.68 15.19 -33.07
C MET A 260 7.09 14.59 -32.94
N LEU A 261 7.39 13.52 -33.69
CA LEU A 261 8.69 12.86 -33.68
C LEU A 261 9.66 13.58 -34.63
N HIS A 262 10.93 13.58 -34.27
CA HIS A 262 11.99 14.17 -35.07
C HIS A 262 12.85 13.09 -35.71
N MET A 263 13.20 13.27 -36.98
CA MET A 263 14.21 12.46 -37.64
C MET A 263 15.57 13.16 -37.55
N THR A 264 16.54 12.49 -36.97
CA THR A 264 17.93 12.98 -36.84
C THR A 264 18.89 12.05 -37.60
N SER A 265 20.20 12.34 -37.56
CA SER A 265 21.18 11.47 -38.21
C SER A 265 21.30 10.09 -37.52
N GLN A 266 20.91 10.01 -36.24
CA GLN A 266 20.95 8.80 -35.43
C GLN A 266 19.61 8.04 -35.39
N GLY A 267 18.55 8.58 -35.99
CA GLY A 267 17.25 7.93 -36.12
C GLY A 267 16.08 8.77 -35.63
N VAL A 268 15.01 8.11 -35.20
CA VAL A 268 13.83 8.79 -34.67
C VAL A 268 14.05 9.16 -33.21
N VAL A 269 13.83 10.43 -32.88
CA VAL A 269 14.02 11.00 -31.55
C VAL A 269 12.74 11.63 -31.05
N VAL A 270 12.44 11.41 -29.76
CA VAL A 270 11.32 12.03 -29.05
C VAL A 270 11.79 13.30 -28.33
N PRO A 271 11.27 14.49 -28.68
CA PRO A 271 11.50 15.69 -27.88
C PRO A 271 10.93 15.56 -26.47
N ALA A 272 11.62 16.10 -25.46
CA ALA A 272 11.13 16.08 -24.08
C ALA A 272 9.78 16.80 -23.97
N TYR A 273 9.73 18.05 -24.46
CA TYR A 273 8.51 18.84 -24.52
C TYR A 273 8.54 19.92 -25.62
N TYR A 274 7.37 20.51 -25.86
CA TYR A 274 7.11 21.63 -26.78
C TYR A 274 6.68 22.88 -25.99
N TYR A 275 7.37 24.00 -26.21
CA TYR A 275 7.17 25.26 -25.46
C TYR A 275 6.75 26.43 -26.38
N VAL A 276 6.17 27.49 -25.79
CA VAL A 276 5.82 28.72 -26.52
C VAL A 276 7.04 29.65 -26.63
N PRO A 277 7.47 30.05 -27.84
CA PRO A 277 8.60 30.97 -28.01
C PRO A 277 8.23 32.44 -27.69
N TYR A 278 9.24 33.27 -27.38
CA TYR A 278 9.09 34.67 -26.93
C TYR A 278 8.28 35.56 -27.89
N ASN A 279 8.32 35.25 -29.19
CA ASN A 279 7.74 36.08 -30.25
C ASN A 279 6.21 35.98 -30.35
N HIS A 280 5.56 35.10 -29.60
CA HIS A 280 4.10 35.07 -29.49
C HIS A 280 3.62 36.04 -28.41
N SER A 281 3.53 37.31 -28.81
CA SER A 281 2.87 38.38 -28.05
C SER A 281 1.51 37.93 -27.52
N GLY A 282 1.15 38.34 -26.29
CA GLY A 282 0.08 37.78 -25.46
C GLY A 282 -1.37 37.76 -25.99
N LYS A 283 -1.60 37.96 -27.29
CA LYS A 283 -2.91 37.88 -27.95
C LYS A 283 -3.30 36.46 -28.41
N THR A 284 -2.38 35.49 -28.39
CA THR A 284 -2.63 34.08 -28.82
C THR A 284 -2.18 33.04 -27.78
N ARG A 285 -2.40 33.31 -26.48
CA ARG A 285 -2.15 32.33 -25.41
C ARG A 285 -2.95 31.05 -25.70
N GLY A 286 -2.27 29.90 -25.72
CA GLY A 286 -2.87 28.60 -26.02
C GLY A 286 -3.15 28.27 -27.49
N GLN A 287 -2.90 29.18 -28.45
CA GLN A 287 -3.15 28.95 -29.89
C GLN A 287 -1.92 29.15 -30.79
N GLY A 288 -0.79 29.57 -30.21
CA GLY A 288 0.47 29.74 -30.93
C GLY A 288 1.16 28.41 -31.29
N GLN A 289 1.98 28.44 -32.34
CA GLN A 289 2.83 27.31 -32.68
C GLN A 289 3.89 27.12 -31.60
N ARG A 290 4.07 25.87 -31.14
CA ARG A 290 5.10 25.51 -30.16
C ARG A 290 6.33 24.98 -30.86
N VAL A 291 7.48 25.14 -30.20
CA VAL A 291 8.77 24.66 -30.70
C VAL A 291 9.27 23.55 -29.79
N ALA A 292 9.85 22.51 -30.40
CA ALA A 292 10.46 21.40 -29.68
C ALA A 292 11.69 21.86 -28.88
N THR A 293 11.94 21.17 -27.78
CA THR A 293 13.14 21.32 -26.96
C THR A 293 14.41 20.83 -27.65
N THR A 294 15.56 21.23 -27.13
CA THR A 294 16.86 20.71 -27.58
C THR A 294 17.14 19.29 -27.07
N GLU A 295 16.48 18.87 -25.99
CA GLU A 295 16.42 17.48 -25.55
C GLU A 295 15.46 16.73 -26.47
N GLY A 296 16.02 16.03 -27.45
CA GLY A 296 15.31 15.61 -28.66
C GLY A 296 16.13 15.76 -29.95
N GLN A 297 17.45 15.89 -29.82
CA GLN A 297 18.42 16.05 -30.91
C GLN A 297 19.55 15.02 -30.76
N ASP A 298 20.40 14.89 -31.79
CA ASP A 298 21.58 14.02 -31.74
C ASP A 298 22.41 14.28 -30.47
N ASP A 299 22.84 13.19 -29.81
CA ASP A 299 23.60 13.18 -28.55
C ASP A 299 22.89 13.80 -27.32
N LYS A 300 21.59 14.16 -27.42
CA LYS A 300 20.77 14.72 -26.32
C LYS A 300 19.40 14.05 -26.24
N TYR A 301 19.41 12.80 -25.80
CA TYR A 301 18.20 11.97 -25.70
C TYR A 301 17.44 12.17 -24.40
N PHE A 302 16.14 12.42 -24.51
CA PHE A 302 15.22 12.26 -23.39
C PHE A 302 14.89 10.77 -23.21
N LEU A 303 15.68 10.07 -22.39
CA LEU A 303 15.66 8.61 -22.28
C LEU A 303 14.28 8.03 -21.90
N TRP A 304 13.53 8.72 -21.04
CA TRP A 304 12.20 8.26 -20.65
C TRP A 304 11.24 8.24 -21.85
N GLY A 305 11.16 9.36 -22.60
CA GLY A 305 10.35 9.42 -23.81
C GLY A 305 10.84 8.45 -24.89
N GLN A 306 12.15 8.31 -25.06
CA GLN A 306 12.72 7.39 -26.03
C GLN A 306 12.42 5.92 -25.70
N SER A 307 12.49 5.54 -24.41
CA SER A 307 12.15 4.17 -23.97
C SER A 307 10.68 3.84 -24.25
N LEU A 308 9.77 4.78 -24.00
CA LEU A 308 8.35 4.63 -24.26
C LEU A 308 8.04 4.57 -25.76
N TYR A 309 8.76 5.32 -26.58
CA TYR A 309 8.67 5.20 -28.04
C TYR A 309 9.02 3.80 -28.51
N VAL A 310 10.15 3.25 -28.05
CA VAL A 310 10.57 1.89 -28.42
C VAL A 310 9.52 0.86 -28.00
N VAL A 311 9.07 0.90 -26.75
CA VAL A 311 8.02 -0.01 -26.25
C VAL A 311 6.73 0.13 -27.07
N THR A 312 6.27 1.35 -27.30
CA THR A 312 5.03 1.59 -28.06
C THR A 312 5.15 1.11 -29.50
N ARG A 313 6.30 1.36 -30.15
CA ARG A 313 6.54 0.93 -31.52
C ARG A 313 6.52 -0.59 -31.65
N LEU A 314 7.17 -1.31 -30.72
CA LEU A 314 7.16 -2.76 -30.69
C LEU A 314 5.73 -3.33 -30.52
N LEU A 315 4.89 -2.66 -29.74
CA LEU A 315 3.49 -3.06 -29.56
C LEU A 315 2.62 -2.76 -30.79
N ILE A 316 2.75 -1.57 -31.40
CA ILE A 316 2.01 -1.20 -32.62
C ILE A 316 2.36 -2.14 -33.77
N ASP A 317 3.65 -2.44 -33.96
CA ASP A 317 4.13 -3.36 -34.98
C ASP A 317 3.86 -4.84 -34.62
N SER A 318 3.22 -5.11 -33.47
CA SER A 318 2.90 -6.45 -32.96
C SER A 318 4.13 -7.37 -32.84
N LEU A 319 5.31 -6.79 -32.62
CA LEU A 319 6.57 -7.50 -32.41
C LEU A 319 6.70 -8.04 -30.98
N VAL A 320 6.03 -7.38 -30.03
CA VAL A 320 5.95 -7.80 -28.63
C VAL A 320 4.47 -7.86 -28.23
N PRO A 321 3.97 -8.97 -27.67
CA PRO A 321 2.62 -9.04 -27.13
C PRO A 321 2.54 -8.36 -25.74
N VAL A 322 1.35 -7.86 -25.38
CA VAL A 322 1.10 -7.22 -24.08
C VAL A 322 1.46 -8.08 -22.87
N ASN A 323 1.41 -9.41 -23.01
CA ASN A 323 1.75 -10.36 -21.96
C ASN A 323 3.25 -10.39 -21.62
N GLU A 324 4.12 -10.00 -22.55
CA GLU A 324 5.56 -9.88 -22.27
C GLU A 324 5.90 -8.59 -21.52
N LEU A 325 5.09 -7.54 -21.72
CA LEU A 325 5.24 -6.26 -21.03
C LEU A 325 4.60 -6.27 -19.63
N ASP A 326 3.60 -7.13 -19.41
CA ASP A 326 2.95 -7.34 -18.11
C ASP A 326 2.83 -8.85 -17.81
N PRO A 327 3.94 -9.53 -17.48
CA PRO A 327 3.97 -10.99 -17.25
C PRO A 327 3.14 -11.42 -16.03
N ILE A 328 2.93 -10.51 -15.07
CA ILE A 328 2.07 -10.71 -13.90
C ILE A 328 0.60 -10.34 -14.13
N LYS A 329 0.25 -9.94 -15.36
CA LYS A 329 -1.12 -9.62 -15.82
C LYS A 329 -1.89 -8.68 -14.89
N ARG A 330 -1.23 -7.63 -14.38
CA ARG A 330 -1.86 -6.59 -13.56
C ARG A 330 -3.00 -5.86 -14.27
N HIS A 331 -2.95 -5.76 -15.59
CA HIS A 331 -4.03 -5.18 -16.39
C HIS A 331 -5.36 -5.89 -16.17
N LEU A 332 -5.33 -7.18 -15.78
CA LEU A 332 -6.51 -7.94 -15.39
C LEU A 332 -6.89 -7.70 -13.93
N SER A 333 -8.18 -7.82 -13.64
CA SER A 333 -8.67 -7.83 -12.27
C SER A 333 -8.12 -9.03 -11.50
N ALA A 334 -8.06 -8.93 -10.17
CA ALA A 334 -7.51 -10.00 -9.34
C ALA A 334 -8.20 -11.37 -9.56
N SER A 335 -9.48 -11.41 -9.95
CA SER A 335 -10.20 -12.66 -10.28
C SER A 335 -9.76 -13.32 -11.59
N GLU A 336 -9.21 -12.55 -12.52
CA GLU A 336 -8.86 -13.01 -13.86
C GLU A 336 -7.37 -13.34 -13.99
N ARG A 337 -6.57 -12.97 -12.97
CA ARG A 337 -5.13 -13.24 -12.96
C ARG A 337 -4.87 -14.74 -12.78
N PRO A 338 -3.91 -15.30 -13.53
CA PRO A 338 -3.50 -16.68 -13.33
C PRO A 338 -2.85 -16.82 -11.96
N ARG A 339 -3.02 -17.99 -11.35
CA ARG A 339 -2.29 -18.35 -10.13
C ARG A 339 -0.84 -18.60 -10.52
N LEU A 340 0.07 -17.79 -9.99
CA LEU A 340 1.50 -17.92 -10.23
C LEU A 340 2.10 -18.87 -9.19
N SER A 341 2.86 -19.86 -9.64
CA SER A 341 3.47 -20.92 -8.81
C SER A 341 4.41 -20.38 -7.72
N HIS A 342 5.06 -19.25 -7.98
CA HIS A 342 6.01 -18.59 -7.10
C HIS A 342 5.35 -17.59 -6.12
N ARG A 343 4.01 -17.59 -5.99
CA ARG A 343 3.27 -16.75 -5.03
C ARG A 343 2.65 -17.56 -3.90
N TYR A 344 2.94 -17.17 -2.67
CA TYR A 344 2.39 -17.82 -1.48
C TYR A 344 0.96 -17.39 -1.19
N ILE A 345 0.61 -16.13 -1.49
CA ILE A 345 -0.74 -15.59 -1.29
C ILE A 345 -1.12 -14.74 -2.51
N ASN A 346 -2.32 -14.97 -3.04
CA ASN A 346 -2.88 -14.19 -4.14
C ASN A 346 -3.98 -13.26 -3.64
N PHE A 347 -4.06 -12.09 -4.27
CA PHE A 347 -5.25 -11.26 -4.20
C PHE A 347 -6.36 -11.86 -5.08
N GLU A 348 -7.60 -11.75 -4.63
CA GLU A 348 -8.82 -12.16 -5.32
C GLU A 348 -9.79 -10.97 -5.43
N ALA A 349 -10.71 -11.05 -6.41
CA ALA A 349 -11.81 -10.10 -6.48
C ALA A 349 -12.68 -10.18 -5.22
N SER A 350 -13.19 -9.03 -4.77
CA SER A 350 -14.18 -9.06 -3.67
C SER A 350 -15.44 -9.71 -4.18
N SER A 351 -15.87 -10.74 -3.46
CA SER A 351 -17.22 -11.27 -3.59
C SER A 351 -18.06 -10.62 -2.50
N LYS A 352 -19.19 -10.01 -2.89
CA LYS A 352 -20.15 -9.40 -1.96
C LYS A 352 -20.80 -10.42 -1.01
N ASP A 353 -20.59 -11.72 -1.26
CA ASP A 353 -21.18 -12.82 -0.50
C ASP A 353 -20.11 -13.62 0.27
N ARG A 354 -18.98 -12.99 0.63
CA ARG A 354 -17.90 -13.66 1.39
C ARG A 354 -18.37 -14.07 2.78
N LEU A 355 -18.15 -15.34 3.10
CA LEU A 355 -18.43 -15.91 4.43
C LEU A 355 -17.28 -15.60 5.38
N ILE A 356 -17.58 -14.91 6.48
CA ILE A 356 -16.60 -14.66 7.55
C ILE A 356 -16.65 -15.80 8.54
N GLN A 357 -15.49 -16.34 8.88
CA GLN A 357 -15.35 -17.37 9.90
C GLN A 357 -15.18 -16.71 11.26
N ILE A 358 -15.88 -17.22 12.28
CA ILE A 358 -15.81 -16.68 13.64
C ILE A 358 -15.51 -17.82 14.60
N ALA A 359 -14.57 -17.61 15.52
CA ALA A 359 -14.36 -18.50 16.65
C ALA A 359 -14.44 -17.70 17.95
N VAL A 360 -15.13 -18.26 18.95
CA VAL A 360 -15.29 -17.66 20.27
C VAL A 360 -14.38 -18.37 21.24
N ILE A 361 -13.51 -17.60 21.90
CA ILE A 361 -12.52 -18.11 22.84
C ILE A 361 -12.87 -17.61 24.24
N ALA A 362 -13.16 -18.55 25.13
CA ALA A 362 -13.43 -18.27 26.54
C ALA A 362 -12.11 -18.26 27.32
N GLU A 363 -11.87 -17.24 28.14
CA GLU A 363 -10.62 -17.18 28.93
C GLU A 363 -10.46 -18.32 29.95
N SER A 364 -11.57 -18.96 30.38
CA SER A 364 -11.58 -20.02 31.40
C SER A 364 -12.55 -21.16 31.04
N LEU A 365 -12.32 -22.34 31.62
CA LEU A 365 -13.27 -23.47 31.53
C LEU A 365 -14.65 -23.14 32.12
N ARG A 366 -14.70 -22.36 33.21
CA ARG A 366 -15.96 -21.93 33.82
C ARG A 366 -16.78 -21.08 32.85
N LEU A 367 -16.15 -20.11 32.21
CA LEU A 367 -16.79 -19.26 31.22
C LEU A 367 -17.26 -20.05 30.01
N HIS A 368 -16.45 -21.01 29.53
CA HIS A 368 -16.84 -21.93 28.47
C HIS A 368 -18.15 -22.67 28.82
N GLN A 369 -18.28 -23.19 30.05
CA GLN A 369 -19.50 -23.84 30.53
C GLN A 369 -20.69 -22.86 30.59
N VAL A 370 -20.49 -21.62 31.05
CA VAL A 370 -21.53 -20.58 31.08
C VAL A 370 -22.02 -20.22 29.68
N LEU A 371 -21.13 -20.11 28.70
CA LEU A 371 -21.51 -19.85 27.30
C LEU A 371 -22.26 -21.06 26.70
N ALA A 372 -21.88 -22.28 27.09
CA ALA A 372 -22.54 -23.50 26.65
C ALA A 372 -24.01 -23.61 27.14
N THR A 373 -24.34 -23.11 28.34
CA THR A 373 -25.75 -23.09 28.81
C THR A 373 -26.63 -22.17 27.98
N HIS A 374 -26.04 -21.13 27.36
CA HIS A 374 -26.70 -20.24 26.41
C HIS A 374 -26.60 -20.76 24.96
N GLY A 375 -26.05 -21.96 24.76
CA GLY A 375 -25.91 -22.59 23.46
C GLY A 375 -24.84 -21.95 22.56
N VAL A 376 -23.96 -21.09 23.07
CA VAL A 376 -22.89 -20.46 22.29
C VAL A 376 -21.70 -21.43 22.18
N PRO A 377 -21.26 -21.84 20.97
CA PRO A 377 -20.06 -22.64 20.80
C PRO A 377 -18.82 -21.81 21.13
N SER A 378 -18.02 -22.24 22.10
CA SER A 378 -16.75 -21.62 22.46
C SER A 378 -15.67 -22.66 22.72
N GLN A 379 -14.41 -22.24 22.74
CA GLN A 379 -13.27 -23.07 23.16
C GLN A 379 -12.42 -22.31 24.19
N THR A 380 -11.77 -23.03 25.09
CA THR A 380 -10.69 -22.44 25.90
C THR A 380 -9.36 -22.48 25.14
N PRO A 381 -8.34 -21.67 25.52
CA PRO A 381 -7.02 -21.75 24.91
C PRO A 381 -6.45 -23.18 24.86
N MET A 382 -6.60 -23.98 25.92
CA MET A 382 -6.14 -25.37 25.91
C MET A 382 -6.88 -26.25 24.89
N GLN A 383 -8.18 -26.03 24.69
CA GLN A 383 -8.97 -26.78 23.71
C GLN A 383 -8.68 -26.41 22.25
N THR A 384 -7.87 -25.38 22.00
CA THR A 384 -7.50 -24.94 20.65
C THR A 384 -6.23 -25.61 20.13
N GLU A 385 -5.46 -26.27 21.01
CA GLU A 385 -4.27 -27.03 20.60
C GLU A 385 -4.59 -28.04 19.47
N PRO A 386 -3.69 -28.19 18.47
CA PRO A 386 -2.35 -27.60 18.37
C PRO A 386 -2.31 -26.16 17.79
N ILE A 387 -3.45 -25.52 17.58
CA ILE A 387 -3.52 -24.13 17.10
C ILE A 387 -3.24 -23.21 18.29
N GLN A 388 -2.25 -22.34 18.15
CA GLN A 388 -1.93 -21.34 19.16
C GLN A 388 -2.67 -20.04 18.89
N ILE A 389 -3.03 -19.36 19.97
CA ILE A 389 -3.66 -18.05 19.90
C ILE A 389 -2.69 -17.02 20.45
N TRP A 390 -2.26 -16.12 19.59
CA TRP A 390 -1.31 -15.07 19.94
C TRP A 390 -2.02 -13.73 20.14
N SER A 391 -1.45 -12.89 20.99
CA SER A 391 -1.85 -11.48 21.02
C SER A 391 -1.36 -10.76 19.76
N PRO A 392 -2.00 -9.65 19.35
CA PRO A 392 -1.47 -8.76 18.31
C PRO A 392 -0.03 -8.31 18.58
N ASN A 393 0.32 -8.13 19.86
CA ASN A 393 1.65 -7.73 20.29
C ASN A 393 2.71 -8.83 20.04
N GLN A 394 2.34 -10.10 20.20
CA GLN A 394 3.23 -11.23 19.86
C GLN A 394 3.47 -11.33 18.36
N LEU A 395 2.41 -11.19 17.55
CA LEU A 395 2.56 -11.18 16.09
C LEU A 395 3.39 -9.97 15.61
N LYS A 396 3.17 -8.79 16.21
CA LYS A 396 4.02 -7.60 15.96
C LYS A 396 5.49 -7.89 16.29
N ALA A 397 5.78 -8.55 17.42
CA ALA A 397 7.14 -8.91 17.80
C ALA A 397 7.77 -9.91 16.83
N ALA A 398 7.01 -10.89 16.33
CA ALA A 398 7.47 -11.83 15.32
C ALA A 398 7.77 -11.14 13.98
N LEU A 399 6.88 -10.28 13.50
CA LEU A 399 7.05 -9.56 12.25
C LEU A 399 8.18 -8.52 12.28
N LYS A 400 8.61 -8.05 13.46
CA LYS A 400 9.75 -7.13 13.61
C LYS A 400 11.03 -7.67 12.96
N PHE A 401 11.23 -8.98 13.04
CA PHE A 401 12.42 -9.63 12.50
C PHE A 401 12.43 -9.74 10.97
N MET A 402 11.30 -9.51 10.31
CA MET A 402 11.21 -9.54 8.85
C MET A 402 12.04 -8.39 8.25
N GLY A 403 13.01 -8.73 7.41
CA GLY A 403 13.94 -7.78 6.79
C GLY A 403 15.04 -7.24 7.73
N VAL A 404 15.30 -7.87 8.88
CA VAL A 404 16.48 -7.52 9.69
C VAL A 404 17.74 -7.98 8.97
N ASN A 405 18.70 -7.07 8.80
CA ASN A 405 20.03 -7.39 8.27
C ASN A 405 21.07 -6.52 8.96
N TYR A 406 21.98 -7.14 9.72
CA TYR A 406 22.95 -6.42 10.53
C TYR A 406 24.08 -5.79 9.70
N ASP A 407 24.49 -6.46 8.62
CA ASP A 407 25.57 -6.00 7.74
C ASP A 407 25.16 -4.76 6.94
N LEU A 408 23.88 -4.67 6.57
CA LEU A 408 23.28 -3.51 5.90
C LEU A 408 22.67 -2.48 6.86
N GLU A 409 22.83 -2.65 8.18
CA GLU A 409 22.23 -1.80 9.22
C GLU A 409 20.70 -1.65 9.13
N LEU A 410 20.02 -2.69 8.63
CA LEU A 410 18.56 -2.75 8.49
C LEU A 410 17.91 -3.35 9.73
N CYS A 411 16.94 -2.62 10.29
CA CYS A 411 16.24 -3.03 11.52
C CYS A 411 14.94 -3.80 11.28
N GLY A 412 14.62 -4.14 10.02
CA GLY A 412 13.41 -4.84 9.64
C GLY A 412 12.13 -4.02 9.79
N ARG A 413 11.01 -4.70 10.02
CA ARG A 413 9.69 -4.08 10.09
C ARG A 413 9.62 -3.07 11.25
N PRO A 414 9.24 -1.80 10.99
CA PRO A 414 9.03 -0.83 12.06
C PRO A 414 7.93 -1.30 13.03
N GLU A 415 7.95 -0.81 14.27
CA GLU A 415 7.01 -1.20 15.35
C GLU A 415 5.57 -0.70 15.13
N ARG A 416 4.96 -1.15 14.03
CA ARG A 416 3.60 -0.83 13.60
C ARG A 416 2.64 -1.90 14.14
N PRO A 417 1.45 -1.52 14.63
CA PRO A 417 0.45 -2.52 15.01
C PRO A 417 0.03 -3.36 13.79
N VAL A 418 -0.46 -4.56 14.04
CA VAL A 418 -1.12 -5.40 13.02
C VAL A 418 -2.61 -5.11 13.08
N GLY A 419 -3.22 -4.83 11.92
CA GLY A 419 -4.62 -4.44 11.85
C GLY A 419 -5.58 -5.61 11.85
N LEU A 420 -6.83 -5.30 11.52
CA LEU A 420 -7.92 -6.26 11.51
C LEU A 420 -7.72 -7.33 10.43
N LEU A 421 -7.22 -6.95 9.25
CA LEU A 421 -6.97 -7.92 8.19
C LEU A 421 -5.84 -8.86 8.58
N GLY A 422 -4.71 -8.33 9.05
CA GLY A 422 -3.57 -9.15 9.47
C GLY A 422 -3.89 -10.07 10.66
N THR A 423 -4.70 -9.62 11.62
CA THR A 423 -5.11 -10.50 12.75
C THR A 423 -6.11 -11.58 12.35
N SER A 424 -6.78 -11.45 11.21
CA SER A 424 -7.77 -12.42 10.72
C SER A 424 -7.18 -13.54 9.84
N LEU A 425 -5.85 -13.68 9.85
CA LEU A 425 -5.08 -14.69 9.12
C LEU A 425 -4.62 -15.83 10.03
N PHE A 426 -4.51 -17.03 9.47
CA PHE A 426 -3.72 -18.10 10.07
C PHE A 426 -2.27 -17.95 9.65
N TYR A 427 -1.35 -17.95 10.61
CA TYR A 427 0.09 -17.94 10.36
C TYR A 427 0.69 -19.33 10.56
N ARG A 428 1.63 -19.69 9.70
CA ARG A 428 2.54 -20.82 9.88
C ARG A 428 3.86 -20.30 10.41
N VAL A 429 4.18 -20.70 11.64
CA VAL A 429 5.40 -20.27 12.33
C VAL A 429 6.11 -21.50 12.86
N CYS A 430 7.30 -21.79 12.34
CA CYS A 430 8.14 -22.92 12.77
C CYS A 430 7.35 -24.26 12.88
N GLY A 431 6.49 -24.53 11.88
CA GLY A 431 5.63 -25.73 11.83
C GLY A 431 4.32 -25.65 12.63
N GLN A 432 4.14 -24.64 13.48
CA GLN A 432 2.93 -24.43 14.28
C GLN A 432 1.89 -23.58 13.53
N THR A 433 0.61 -23.77 13.85
CA THR A 433 -0.48 -22.90 13.35
C THR A 433 -0.77 -21.86 14.42
N VAL A 434 -0.73 -20.60 14.04
CA VAL A 434 -1.00 -19.46 14.92
C VAL A 434 -2.16 -18.66 14.35
N ILE A 435 -3.00 -18.10 15.20
CA ILE A 435 -3.98 -17.08 14.83
C ILE A 435 -4.02 -16.01 15.92
N CYS A 436 -4.37 -14.77 15.55
CA CYS A 436 -4.44 -13.67 16.48
C CYS A 436 -5.88 -13.23 16.71
N TYR A 437 -6.16 -12.70 17.90
CA TYR A 437 -7.38 -11.94 18.12
C TYR A 437 -7.15 -10.47 17.77
N PRO A 438 -8.18 -9.70 17.39
CA PRO A 438 -8.08 -8.28 17.09
C PRO A 438 -7.64 -7.43 18.30
N LEU A 439 -7.03 -6.27 18.04
CA LEU A 439 -6.60 -5.32 19.08
C LEU A 439 -7.73 -4.88 20.03
N LEU A 440 -9.00 -4.96 19.59
CA LEU A 440 -10.18 -4.73 20.41
C LEU A 440 -10.16 -5.51 21.74
N PHE A 441 -9.61 -6.73 21.73
CA PHE A 441 -9.60 -7.62 22.88
C PHE A 441 -8.27 -7.59 23.66
N GLU A 442 -7.35 -6.69 23.32
CA GLU A 442 -6.11 -6.51 24.07
C GLU A 442 -6.37 -5.71 25.36
N VAL A 443 -6.22 -6.38 26.51
CA VAL A 443 -6.61 -5.88 27.84
C VAL A 443 -5.79 -4.65 28.29
N ASN A 444 -4.58 -4.46 27.76
CA ASN A 444 -3.65 -3.43 28.24
C ASN A 444 -3.80 -2.06 27.56
N ASP A 445 -4.44 -1.99 26.38
CA ASP A 445 -4.34 -0.80 25.52
C ASP A 445 -5.69 -0.07 25.29
N PHE A 446 -6.84 -0.65 25.65
CA PHE A 446 -8.15 -0.07 25.31
C PHE A 446 -9.18 -0.03 26.46
N TYR A 447 -9.54 1.20 26.87
CA TYR A 447 -10.71 1.48 27.72
C TYR A 447 -12.05 1.03 27.10
N ILE A 448 -12.12 0.91 25.77
CA ILE A 448 -13.31 0.46 25.03
C ILE A 448 -13.75 -0.95 25.45
N SER A 449 -12.80 -1.81 25.85
CA SER A 449 -13.10 -3.17 26.32
C SER A 449 -13.95 -3.22 27.61
N GLN A 450 -14.06 -2.09 28.33
CA GLN A 450 -14.85 -1.98 29.56
C GLN A 450 -16.32 -1.61 29.29
N ASP A 451 -16.65 -1.06 28.12
CA ASP A 451 -18.03 -0.82 27.68
C ASP A 451 -18.45 -1.88 26.67
N LEU A 452 -19.28 -2.81 27.14
CA LEU A 452 -19.73 -3.95 26.35
C LEU A 452 -20.53 -3.53 25.10
N ASN A 453 -21.25 -2.40 25.15
CA ASN A 453 -21.99 -1.91 23.98
C ASN A 453 -21.04 -1.44 22.88
N SER A 454 -19.97 -0.73 23.26
CA SER A 454 -18.92 -0.34 22.34
C SER A 454 -18.19 -1.56 21.76
N VAL A 455 -17.95 -2.62 22.55
CA VAL A 455 -17.39 -3.89 22.06
C VAL A 455 -18.32 -4.56 21.04
N ILE A 456 -19.61 -4.65 21.33
CA ILE A 456 -20.63 -5.24 20.42
C ILE A 456 -20.66 -4.47 19.10
N ASN A 457 -20.77 -3.14 19.16
CA ASN A 457 -20.79 -2.28 17.96
C ASN A 457 -19.49 -2.44 17.16
N LYS A 458 -18.35 -2.53 17.84
CA LYS A 458 -17.05 -2.68 17.18
C LYS A 458 -16.90 -4.05 16.52
N VAL A 459 -17.36 -5.13 17.15
CA VAL A 459 -17.39 -6.48 16.53
C VAL A 459 -18.25 -6.47 15.26
N GLN A 460 -19.43 -5.86 15.30
CA GLN A 460 -20.29 -5.76 14.11
C GLN A 460 -19.62 -4.94 12.99
N SER A 461 -18.99 -3.82 13.35
CA SER A 461 -18.22 -2.99 12.43
C SER A 461 -17.03 -3.74 11.82
N ASP A 462 -16.29 -4.52 12.62
CA ASP A 462 -15.15 -5.31 12.17
C ASP A 462 -15.57 -6.42 11.21
N ILE A 463 -16.66 -7.13 11.51
CA ILE A 463 -17.25 -8.13 10.59
C ILE A 463 -17.66 -7.46 9.28
N HIS A 464 -18.33 -6.30 9.33
CA HIS A 464 -18.70 -5.56 8.12
C HIS A 464 -17.47 -5.15 7.30
N MET A 465 -16.46 -4.55 7.96
CA MET A 465 -15.21 -4.13 7.36
C MET A 465 -14.46 -5.28 6.69
N LEU A 466 -14.34 -6.44 7.36
CA LEU A 466 -13.74 -7.62 6.77
C LEU A 466 -14.49 -8.06 5.51
N SER A 467 -15.82 -8.03 5.48
CA SER A 467 -16.59 -8.43 4.30
C SER A 467 -16.31 -7.54 3.09
N CYS A 468 -16.14 -6.24 3.32
CA CYS A 468 -15.92 -5.24 2.27
C CYS A 468 -14.44 -5.21 1.80
N MET A 469 -13.51 -5.35 2.74
CA MET A 469 -12.08 -5.11 2.51
C MET A 469 -11.27 -6.38 2.29
N TRP A 470 -11.77 -7.57 2.63
CA TRP A 470 -11.02 -8.80 2.39
C TRP A 470 -10.83 -9.02 0.88
N LYS A 471 -9.58 -9.16 0.47
CA LYS A 471 -9.19 -9.38 -0.93
C LYS A 471 -8.21 -10.53 -1.10
N LEU A 472 -8.01 -11.37 -0.09
CA LEU A 472 -7.09 -12.51 -0.19
C LEU A 472 -7.87 -13.78 -0.56
N GLU A 473 -7.14 -14.76 -1.07
CA GLU A 473 -7.63 -16.13 -1.27
C GLU A 473 -7.92 -16.82 0.07
N GLY A 474 -9.09 -17.45 0.16
CA GLY A 474 -9.56 -18.07 1.41
C GLY A 474 -10.42 -17.13 2.26
N ARG A 475 -10.90 -17.64 3.39
CA ARG A 475 -11.84 -16.94 4.27
C ARG A 475 -11.09 -16.21 5.41
N PRO A 476 -11.51 -15.00 5.80
CA PRO A 476 -11.01 -14.37 7.01
C PRO A 476 -11.56 -15.10 8.24
N THR A 477 -10.72 -15.30 9.26
CA THR A 477 -11.13 -15.86 10.56
C THR A 477 -10.99 -14.83 11.66
N TYR A 478 -12.11 -14.39 12.22
CA TYR A 478 -12.18 -13.40 13.29
C TYR A 478 -12.34 -14.09 14.66
N LEU A 479 -11.45 -13.78 15.61
CA LEU A 479 -11.56 -14.29 16.98
C LEU A 479 -12.29 -13.32 17.88
N ILE A 480 -13.23 -13.84 18.66
CA ILE A 480 -13.89 -13.10 19.75
C ILE A 480 -13.36 -13.66 21.06
N MET A 481 -12.62 -12.85 21.82
CA MET A 481 -12.18 -13.21 23.17
C MET A 481 -13.25 -12.79 24.17
N ILE A 482 -13.76 -13.73 24.97
CA ILE A 482 -14.69 -13.45 26.05
C ILE A 482 -13.97 -13.61 27.38
N THR A 483 -14.08 -12.60 28.23
CA THR A 483 -13.54 -12.60 29.59
C THR A 483 -14.65 -12.80 30.61
N GLU A 484 -14.30 -13.21 31.83
CA GLU A 484 -15.27 -13.39 32.91
C GLU A 484 -15.94 -12.05 33.28
N ALA A 485 -15.22 -10.94 33.15
CA ALA A 485 -15.74 -9.59 33.42
C ALA A 485 -16.86 -9.19 32.45
N MET A 486 -16.77 -9.59 31.17
CA MET A 486 -17.80 -9.27 30.17
C MET A 486 -19.15 -9.91 30.50
N VAL A 487 -19.15 -11.14 31.02
CA VAL A 487 -20.38 -11.87 31.38
C VAL A 487 -20.94 -11.46 32.75
N GLN A 488 -20.12 -10.83 33.59
CA GLN A 488 -20.56 -10.25 34.86
C GLN A 488 -21.09 -8.81 34.73
N SER A 489 -20.90 -8.18 33.56
CA SER A 489 -21.36 -6.81 33.31
C SER A 489 -22.88 -6.71 33.19
N ALA A 490 -23.44 -5.52 33.45
CA ALA A 490 -24.88 -5.28 33.37
C ALA A 490 -25.48 -5.58 31.98
N ASN A 491 -24.69 -5.44 30.92
CA ASN A 491 -25.12 -5.62 29.53
C ASN A 491 -24.73 -7.00 28.96
N ALA A 492 -24.36 -7.97 29.82
CA ALA A 492 -23.94 -9.31 29.39
C ALA A 492 -24.96 -10.01 28.48
N ARG A 493 -26.25 -9.69 28.65
CA ARG A 493 -27.33 -10.22 27.81
C ARG A 493 -27.19 -9.82 26.34
N ASP A 494 -26.84 -8.58 26.06
CA ASP A 494 -26.70 -8.07 24.69
C ASP A 494 -25.54 -8.78 23.95
N LEU A 495 -24.47 -9.10 24.68
CA LEU A 495 -23.36 -9.90 24.15
C LEU A 495 -23.80 -11.34 23.84
N ILE A 496 -24.56 -11.98 24.73
CA ILE A 496 -25.08 -13.33 24.51
C ILE A 496 -26.05 -13.36 23.30
N ASP A 497 -26.87 -12.33 23.15
CA ASP A 497 -27.79 -12.18 22.02
C ASP A 497 -27.02 -12.00 20.70
N LEU A 498 -25.94 -11.21 20.69
CA LEU A 498 -25.01 -11.12 19.56
C LEU A 498 -24.41 -12.48 19.21
N LEU A 499 -23.84 -13.20 20.18
CA LEU A 499 -23.20 -14.50 19.96
C LEU A 499 -24.20 -15.54 19.44
N SER A 500 -25.44 -15.50 19.93
CA SER A 500 -26.54 -16.35 19.46
C SER A 500 -26.94 -16.02 18.02
N SER A 501 -26.99 -14.74 17.67
CA SER A 501 -27.22 -14.27 16.30
C SER A 501 -26.12 -14.75 15.34
N LEU A 502 -24.84 -14.63 15.74
CA LEU A 502 -23.71 -15.13 14.95
C LEU A 502 -23.76 -16.65 14.74
N LYS A 503 -24.18 -17.42 15.76
CA LYS A 503 -24.36 -18.87 15.67
C LYS A 503 -25.47 -19.25 14.69
N ALA A 504 -26.59 -18.52 14.69
CA ALA A 504 -27.70 -18.77 13.78
C ALA A 504 -27.34 -18.55 12.30
N GLY A 505 -26.13 -18.05 12.01
CA GLY A 505 -25.72 -17.63 10.67
C GLY A 505 -26.49 -16.38 10.22
N ALA A 506 -27.13 -15.67 11.17
CA ALA A 506 -27.86 -14.47 10.87
C ALA A 506 -26.91 -13.44 10.27
N THR A 507 -27.39 -12.70 9.28
CA THR A 507 -26.60 -11.68 8.61
C THR A 507 -26.28 -10.55 9.58
N CYS A 508 -25.10 -10.57 10.19
CA CYS A 508 -24.61 -9.44 10.98
C CYS A 508 -24.40 -8.29 10.00
N THR A 509 -25.26 -7.26 10.03
CA THR A 509 -25.20 -6.12 9.09
C THR A 509 -25.26 -6.53 7.60
N GLY A 510 -26.01 -7.59 7.27
CA GLY A 510 -26.08 -8.10 5.88
C GLY A 510 -24.95 -9.06 5.50
N VAL A 511 -24.01 -9.36 6.41
CA VAL A 511 -22.83 -10.21 6.15
C VAL A 511 -23.05 -11.64 6.61
N ARG A 512 -22.72 -12.61 5.76
CA ARG A 512 -22.77 -14.03 6.14
C ARG A 512 -21.61 -14.40 7.05
N VAL A 513 -21.93 -15.03 8.16
CA VAL A 513 -20.95 -15.49 9.15
C VAL A 513 -21.11 -16.99 9.40
N LYS A 514 -19.99 -17.66 9.73
CA LYS A 514 -19.97 -19.03 10.21
C LYS A 514 -19.19 -19.08 11.53
N LEU A 515 -19.92 -19.29 12.62
CA LEU A 515 -19.34 -19.54 13.93
C LEU A 515 -19.06 -21.04 14.08
N ASP A 516 -17.81 -21.41 14.36
CA ASP A 516 -17.40 -22.81 14.51
C ASP A 516 -16.12 -22.93 15.38
N ARG A 517 -15.68 -24.17 15.64
CA ARG A 517 -14.41 -24.46 16.31
C ARG A 517 -13.22 -24.13 15.42
N LEU A 518 -12.12 -23.64 15.98
CA LEU A 518 -10.95 -23.24 15.19
C LEU A 518 -10.42 -24.35 14.27
N GLN A 519 -10.37 -25.60 14.74
CA GLN A 519 -9.87 -26.72 13.96
C GLN A 519 -10.67 -26.97 12.67
N SER A 520 -11.97 -26.67 12.65
CA SER A 520 -12.78 -26.82 11.44
C SER A 520 -12.59 -25.65 10.47
N LEU A 521 -12.21 -24.48 10.98
CA LEU A 521 -12.04 -23.25 10.20
C LEU A 521 -10.70 -23.20 9.45
N VAL A 522 -9.61 -23.74 10.01
CA VAL A 522 -8.24 -23.70 9.43
C VAL A 522 -8.18 -24.19 7.97
N SER A 523 -9.00 -25.18 7.62
CA SER A 523 -8.99 -25.78 6.27
C SER A 523 -9.37 -24.79 5.17
N SER A 524 -10.28 -23.86 5.46
CA SER A 524 -10.79 -22.86 4.51
C SER A 524 -10.37 -21.43 4.84
N GLY A 525 -9.66 -21.24 5.96
CA GLY A 525 -9.06 -19.97 6.34
C GLY A 525 -7.85 -19.63 5.48
N THR A 526 -7.60 -18.34 5.35
CA THR A 526 -6.42 -17.80 4.64
C THR A 526 -5.16 -18.04 5.48
N LYS A 527 -4.08 -18.46 4.83
CA LYS A 527 -2.83 -18.85 5.50
C LYS A 527 -1.66 -18.01 4.99
N GLU A 528 -0.80 -17.58 5.91
CA GLU A 528 0.45 -16.89 5.63
C GLU A 528 1.63 -17.59 6.32
N HIS A 529 2.81 -17.56 5.71
CA HIS A 529 3.99 -18.29 6.16
C HIS A 529 5.04 -17.32 6.69
N LEU A 530 5.43 -17.47 7.96
CA LEU A 530 6.51 -16.68 8.56
C LEU A 530 7.81 -17.49 8.61
N ASP A 531 8.16 -18.10 7.47
CA ASP A 531 9.27 -19.07 7.37
C ASP A 531 10.65 -18.41 7.61
N PHE A 532 10.76 -17.09 7.44
CA PHE A 532 11.97 -16.32 7.78
C PHE A 532 12.39 -16.47 9.26
N LEU A 533 11.45 -16.76 10.17
CA LEU A 533 11.75 -17.00 11.58
C LEU A 533 12.50 -18.32 11.80
N THR A 534 12.26 -19.31 10.94
CA THR A 534 12.99 -20.60 11.01
C THR A 534 14.45 -20.37 10.61
N HIS A 535 14.66 -19.66 9.50
CA HIS A 535 16.00 -19.31 9.02
C HIS A 535 16.79 -18.47 10.03
N LEU A 536 16.16 -17.47 10.66
CA LEU A 536 16.79 -16.68 11.72
C LEU A 536 17.20 -17.54 12.92
N SER A 537 16.37 -18.49 13.33
CA SER A 537 16.69 -19.38 14.45
C SER A 537 17.87 -20.33 14.18
N GLU A 538 18.16 -20.59 12.90
CA GLU A 538 19.31 -21.39 12.46
C GLU A 538 20.59 -20.55 12.38
N GLN A 539 20.47 -19.25 12.08
CA GLN A 539 21.59 -18.33 11.93
C GLN A 539 22.03 -17.67 13.26
N SER A 540 21.11 -17.46 14.21
CA SER A 540 21.44 -16.87 15.50
C SER A 540 21.56 -17.92 16.62
N ASN A 541 22.62 -17.81 17.44
CA ASN A 541 22.74 -18.57 18.70
C ASN A 541 21.72 -18.12 19.78
N SER A 542 20.78 -17.23 19.45
CA SER A 542 19.81 -16.62 20.37
C SER A 542 18.43 -17.30 20.32
N LYS A 543 18.37 -18.60 20.66
CA LYS A 543 17.08 -19.29 20.86
C LYS A 543 16.19 -18.61 21.92
N ASP A 544 16.77 -17.84 22.83
CA ASP A 544 16.05 -17.12 23.88
C ASP A 544 15.29 -15.87 23.38
N GLU A 545 15.62 -15.32 22.21
CA GLU A 545 14.94 -14.13 21.66
C GLU A 545 13.61 -14.46 20.94
N LEU A 546 13.40 -15.71 20.53
CA LEU A 546 12.22 -16.17 19.77
C LEU A 546 11.20 -16.92 20.65
N ASN A 547 11.00 -16.49 21.91
CA ASN A 547 10.03 -17.09 22.81
C ASN A 547 8.64 -16.41 22.71
N PHE A 548 7.90 -16.73 21.65
CA PHE A 548 6.53 -16.27 21.46
C PHE A 548 5.57 -17.09 22.32
N LYS A 549 4.72 -16.40 23.10
CA LYS A 549 3.81 -17.05 24.06
C LYS A 549 2.38 -17.00 23.54
N SER A 550 1.76 -18.17 23.44
CA SER A 550 0.30 -18.29 23.32
C SER A 550 -0.37 -17.76 24.59
N ILE A 551 -1.61 -17.27 24.46
CA ILE A 551 -2.45 -16.98 25.61
C ILE A 551 -2.64 -18.26 26.44
N LYS A 552 -2.70 -18.09 27.76
CA LYS A 552 -2.94 -19.18 28.70
C LYS A 552 -4.38 -19.18 29.15
N GLU A 553 -4.92 -20.37 29.39
CA GLU A 553 -6.20 -20.52 30.06
C GLU A 553 -6.09 -19.99 31.49
N ARG A 554 -7.08 -19.20 31.91
CA ARG A 554 -7.14 -18.63 33.25
C ARG A 554 -7.59 -19.71 34.23
N GLU A 555 -6.73 -20.02 35.19
CA GLU A 555 -7.07 -20.92 36.29
C GLU A 555 -8.17 -20.30 37.17
N THR A 556 -9.20 -21.07 37.47
CA THR A 556 -10.22 -20.69 38.45
C THR A 556 -9.61 -20.75 39.83
N SER A 557 -9.29 -19.61 40.44
CA SER A 557 -8.93 -19.56 41.86
C SER A 557 -10.12 -20.08 42.68
N SER A 558 -9.96 -21.24 43.33
CA SER A 558 -10.83 -21.65 44.42
C SER A 558 -10.71 -20.62 45.56
N THR A 559 -11.84 -20.30 46.17
CA THR A 559 -12.02 -19.50 47.40
C THR A 559 -11.67 -18.01 47.34
N SER A 560 -12.74 -17.22 47.27
CA SER A 560 -12.88 -15.87 47.79
C SER A 560 -12.57 -15.81 49.29
N GLU A 561 -11.33 -15.51 49.66
CA GLU A 561 -11.00 -14.85 50.93
C GLU A 561 -9.88 -13.83 50.70
N LEU A 562 -10.25 -12.61 50.34
CA LEU A 562 -9.40 -11.45 50.60
C LEU A 562 -10.21 -10.49 51.45
N ARG A 563 -9.98 -10.65 52.76
CA ARG A 563 -10.34 -9.69 53.79
C ARG A 563 -9.82 -8.32 53.39
N VAL A 564 -10.73 -7.34 53.47
CA VAL A 564 -10.45 -5.92 53.59
C VAL A 564 -9.36 -5.70 54.64
N ASN A 565 -8.26 -5.08 54.23
CA ASN A 565 -7.39 -4.32 55.12
C ASN A 565 -7.03 -3.01 54.41
N LEU A 566 -7.85 -1.99 54.66
CA LEU A 566 -7.49 -0.60 54.46
C LEU A 566 -6.50 -0.20 55.56
N SER A 567 -5.37 0.41 55.17
CA SER A 567 -4.68 1.38 56.01
C SER A 567 -4.11 2.50 55.13
N PRO A 568 -4.24 3.77 55.55
CA PRO A 568 -4.01 4.94 54.70
C PRO A 568 -2.55 5.42 54.72
N GLU A 569 -2.26 6.38 53.84
CA GLU A 569 -1.07 7.26 53.79
C GLU A 569 0.16 6.73 53.04
N ARG A 570 0.41 7.31 51.86
CA ARG A 570 1.38 8.42 51.73
C ARG A 570 1.25 9.08 50.36
N VAL A 571 0.81 10.33 50.42
CA VAL A 571 0.83 11.31 49.33
C VAL A 571 2.30 11.63 49.04
N CYS A 572 2.77 11.35 47.82
CA CYS A 572 3.94 12.00 47.25
C CYS A 572 3.49 12.80 46.03
N GLN A 573 3.43 14.11 46.24
CA GLN A 573 3.30 15.12 45.20
C GLN A 573 4.51 15.03 44.27
N VAL A 574 4.25 14.90 42.97
CA VAL A 574 5.20 15.33 41.92
C VAL A 574 4.38 16.11 40.90
N GLN A 575 4.74 17.39 40.75
CA GLN A 575 4.15 18.35 39.81
C GLN A 575 4.43 17.97 38.35
N PRO A 576 3.56 18.36 37.40
CA PRO A 576 3.72 18.07 35.98
C PRO A 576 4.67 19.08 35.30
N PRO A 577 5.40 18.71 34.24
CA PRO A 577 5.92 19.69 33.31
C PRO A 577 4.81 20.15 32.37
N ALA A 578 4.76 21.47 32.19
CA ALA A 578 3.86 22.19 31.32
C ALA A 578 4.28 22.09 29.84
N GLU A 579 3.25 22.16 28.98
CA GLU A 579 3.23 22.67 27.60
C GLU A 579 3.98 21.89 26.48
N ALA A 580 3.19 21.24 25.61
CA ALA A 580 3.27 21.46 24.16
C ALA A 580 2.01 20.92 23.41
N CYS A 581 1.34 21.85 22.73
CA CYS A 581 0.58 21.70 21.47
C CYS A 581 -0.76 20.94 21.46
N HIS A 582 -1.81 21.77 21.62
CA HIS A 582 -3.06 21.70 20.85
C HIS A 582 -2.83 21.43 19.35
N TYR A 583 -3.53 20.43 18.78
CA TYR A 583 -4.25 20.49 17.49
C TYR A 583 -5.15 19.24 17.40
N LEU A 584 -6.36 19.36 17.94
CA LEU A 584 -7.48 18.48 17.65
C LEU A 584 -8.49 19.31 16.86
N LEU A 585 -8.73 18.95 15.60
CA LEU A 585 -9.94 19.34 14.88
C LEU A 585 -10.81 18.09 14.68
N PRO A 586 -12.14 18.20 14.90
CA PRO A 586 -13.06 17.09 14.79
C PRO A 586 -13.49 16.87 13.33
N LEU A 587 -13.64 15.60 12.97
CA LEU A 587 -14.36 15.15 11.78
C LEU A 587 -15.85 15.39 12.00
N GLN A 588 -16.49 16.15 11.11
CA GLN A 588 -17.90 16.02 10.77
C GLN A 588 -17.99 15.48 9.34
#